data_AF-A0A2U3KNQ2-F1
#
_entry.id   AF-A0A2U3KNQ2-F1
#
_cell.length_a   1.000
_cell.length_b   1.000
_cell.length_c   1.000
_cell.angle_alpha   90.00
_cell.angle_beta   90.00
_cell.angle_gamma   90.00
#
_symmetry.space_group_name_H-M   'P 1'
#
loop_
_entity.id
_entity.type
_entity.pdbx_description
1 polymer ?
#
loop_
_entity_poly.entity_id
_entity_poly.type
_entity_poly.pdbx_seq_one_letter_code
_entity_poly.pdbx_strand_id
1 'polypeptide(L)'
;MILLITPSARGQQCAESLHAATGKETRWAQNLQEAVTLLREQAYSAAIIDQFLLETEPQESEQMLEHLGTAFPVYLNFAVTGMERLVRETRSALHRRQREEFAAKRAVKEQMRSEMCETLTAMLLSCELAMSVPDVPVPAFEKIRAIDSLARELRLRLQVN
;
A
#
# COMPACT_ATOMS: atom_id res chain seq x y z
N MET A 1 7.30 -8.36 4.80
CA MET A 1 8.10 -8.92 5.92
C MET A 1 7.50 -8.46 7.23
N ILE A 2 7.91 -9.04 8.36
CA ILE A 2 7.51 -8.61 9.70
C ILE A 2 8.77 -8.11 10.42
N LEU A 3 8.65 -7.01 11.15
CA LEU A 3 9.70 -6.54 12.05
C LEU A 3 9.24 -6.82 13.49
N LEU A 4 10.06 -7.47 14.29
CA LEU A 4 9.87 -7.70 15.71
C LEU A 4 10.87 -6.85 16.47
N ILE A 5 10.39 -5.97 17.35
CA ILE A 5 11.19 -5.01 18.10
C ILE A 5 10.99 -5.30 19.58
N THR A 6 11.94 -5.99 20.20
CA THR A 6 11.88 -6.34 21.63
C THR A 6 13.28 -6.60 22.18
N PRO A 7 13.61 -6.10 23.39
CA PRO A 7 14.85 -6.45 24.08
C PRO A 7 14.77 -7.84 24.74
N SER A 8 13.63 -8.53 24.66
CA SER A 8 13.43 -9.83 25.27
C SER A 8 14.40 -10.87 24.69
N ALA A 9 15.07 -11.63 25.56
CA ALA A 9 15.92 -12.76 25.17
C ALA A 9 15.15 -13.84 24.38
N ARG A 10 13.81 -13.82 24.43
CA ARG A 10 12.93 -14.71 23.65
C ARG A 10 12.69 -14.21 22.22
N GLY A 11 13.26 -13.07 21.81
CA GLY A 11 12.98 -12.46 20.51
C GLY A 11 13.25 -13.38 19.32
N GLN A 12 14.34 -14.16 19.35
CA GLN A 12 14.62 -15.16 18.31
C GLN A 12 13.52 -16.22 18.21
N GLN A 13 13.12 -16.81 19.34
CA GLN A 13 12.02 -17.79 19.39
C GLN A 13 10.70 -17.19 18.87
N CYS A 14 10.44 -15.92 19.23
CA CYS A 14 9.28 -15.19 18.75
C CYS A 14 9.31 -15.01 17.23
N ALA A 15 10.46 -14.60 16.65
CA ALA A 15 10.62 -14.42 15.22
C ALA A 15 10.42 -15.73 14.44
N GLU A 16 11.00 -16.83 14.91
CA GLU A 16 10.83 -18.16 14.32
C GLU A 16 9.37 -18.61 14.34
N SER A 17 8.69 -18.42 15.47
CA SER A 17 7.28 -18.78 15.61
C SER A 17 6.37 -17.94 14.72
N LEU A 18 6.66 -16.64 14.59
CA LEU A 18 5.95 -15.74 13.68
C LEU A 18 6.18 -16.15 12.23
N HIS A 19 7.40 -16.50 11.86
CA HIS A 19 7.72 -17.02 10.53
C HIS A 19 6.95 -18.31 10.25
N ALA A 20 7.00 -19.29 11.14
CA ALA A 20 6.29 -20.56 10.99
C ALA A 20 4.76 -20.37 10.90
N ALA A 21 4.19 -19.46 11.68
CA ALA A 21 2.75 -19.26 11.72
C ALA A 21 2.18 -18.37 10.61
N THR A 22 3.01 -17.54 9.97
CA THR A 22 2.56 -16.54 8.97
C THR A 22 3.16 -16.74 7.58
N GLY A 23 4.23 -17.54 7.46
CA GLY A 23 5.00 -17.72 6.22
C GLY A 23 5.79 -16.47 5.79
N LYS A 24 5.82 -15.41 6.61
CA LYS A 24 6.55 -14.18 6.30
C LYS A 24 7.88 -14.17 7.02
N GLU A 25 8.95 -13.76 6.33
CA GLU A 25 10.24 -13.47 6.97
C GLU A 25 10.02 -12.47 8.11
N THR A 26 10.55 -12.79 9.28
CA THR A 26 10.48 -11.96 10.49
C THR A 26 11.89 -11.59 10.91
N ARG A 27 12.19 -10.29 10.91
CA ARG A 27 13.47 -9.76 11.41
C ARG A 27 13.31 -9.32 12.85
N TRP A 28 14.31 -9.56 13.67
CA TRP A 28 14.32 -9.18 15.07
C TRP A 28 15.31 -8.04 15.29
N ALA A 29 14.83 -6.96 15.90
CA ALA A 29 15.62 -5.86 16.43
C ALA A 29 15.56 -5.88 17.97
N GLN A 30 16.72 -5.78 18.62
CA GLN A 30 16.82 -5.83 20.07
C GLN A 30 16.60 -4.47 20.73
N ASN A 31 16.74 -3.38 19.97
CA ASN A 31 16.59 -2.01 20.44
C ASN A 31 16.00 -1.11 19.34
N LEU A 32 15.63 0.12 19.72
CA LEU A 32 15.00 1.09 18.83
C LEU A 32 15.94 1.56 17.70
N GLN A 33 17.24 1.68 17.95
CA GLN A 33 18.22 2.09 16.94
C GLN A 33 18.35 1.06 15.81
N GLU A 34 18.43 -0.21 16.16
CA GLU A 34 18.44 -1.32 15.19
C GLU A 34 17.12 -1.37 14.41
N ALA A 35 15.99 -1.17 15.10
CA ALA A 35 14.68 -1.11 14.44
C ALA A 35 14.61 0.02 13.39
N VAL A 36 15.08 1.22 13.72
CA VAL A 36 15.13 2.36 12.78
C VAL A 36 16.01 2.03 11.57
N THR A 37 17.16 1.40 11.78
CA THR A 37 18.06 0.99 10.70
C THR A 37 17.35 0.04 9.74
N LEU A 38 16.71 -1.00 10.29
CA LEU A 38 15.95 -1.98 9.51
C LEU A 38 14.76 -1.36 8.77
N LEU A 39 14.04 -0.43 9.41
CA LEU A 39 12.91 0.29 8.81
C LEU A 39 13.32 1.20 7.64
N ARG A 40 14.54 1.75 7.67
CA ARG A 40 15.09 2.56 6.57
C ARG A 40 15.49 1.72 5.37
N GLU A 41 15.96 0.50 5.60
CA GLU A 41 16.43 -0.38 4.54
C GLU A 41 15.28 -1.05 3.77
N GLN A 42 14.20 -1.40 4.46
CA GLN A 42 13.15 -2.25 3.89
C GLN A 42 11.75 -1.91 4.38
N ALA A 43 10.75 -2.18 3.54
CA ALA A 43 9.35 -2.02 3.90
C ALA A 43 8.79 -3.28 4.60
N TYR A 44 8.10 -3.06 5.72
CA TYR A 44 7.45 -4.13 6.48
C TYR A 44 5.93 -4.06 6.36
N SER A 45 5.28 -5.21 6.49
CA SER A 45 3.81 -5.31 6.50
C SER A 45 3.25 -5.07 7.90
N ALA A 46 4.00 -5.47 8.93
CA ALA A 46 3.68 -5.27 10.33
C ALA A 46 4.96 -5.04 11.13
N ALA A 47 4.88 -4.18 12.15
CA ALA A 47 5.93 -3.95 13.13
C ALA A 47 5.38 -4.31 14.51
N ILE A 48 5.91 -5.38 15.10
CA ILE A 48 5.55 -5.83 16.45
C ILE A 48 6.49 -5.13 17.42
N ILE A 49 5.94 -4.30 18.29
CA ILE A 49 6.69 -3.41 19.17
C ILE A 49 6.43 -3.79 20.62
N ASP A 50 7.51 -4.03 21.36
CA ASP A 50 7.45 -4.23 22.80
C ASP A 50 7.07 -2.92 23.49
N GLN A 51 5.94 -2.93 24.21
CA GLN A 51 5.44 -1.76 24.94
C GLN A 51 6.45 -1.25 25.97
N PHE A 52 7.29 -2.14 26.50
CA PHE A 52 8.33 -1.74 27.45
C PHE A 52 9.29 -0.69 26.87
N LEU A 53 9.64 -0.78 25.57
CA LEU A 53 10.51 0.20 24.92
C LEU A 53 9.83 1.56 24.78
N LEU A 54 8.52 1.58 24.51
CA LEU A 54 7.74 2.80 24.40
C LEU A 54 7.66 3.57 25.71
N GLU A 55 7.63 2.85 26.82
CA GLU A 55 7.54 3.42 28.17
C GLU A 55 8.90 3.90 28.69
N THR A 56 9.98 3.21 28.33
CA THR A 56 11.33 3.49 28.85
C THR A 56 12.11 4.50 28.01
N GLU A 57 11.87 4.54 26.70
CA GLU A 57 12.58 5.39 25.73
C GLU A 57 11.55 6.14 24.84
N PRO A 58 10.76 7.08 25.41
CA PRO A 58 9.63 7.67 24.70
C PRO A 58 10.03 8.53 23.50
N GLN A 59 11.15 9.27 23.59
CA GLN A 59 11.61 10.15 22.51
C GLN A 59 12.13 9.35 21.32
N GLU A 60 12.94 8.33 21.58
CA GLU A 60 13.46 7.41 20.58
C GLU A 60 12.34 6.58 19.95
N SER A 61 11.32 6.25 20.74
CA SER A 61 10.14 5.53 20.28
C SER A 61 9.33 6.37 19.29
N GLU A 62 9.08 7.64 19.59
CA GLU A 62 8.43 8.57 18.66
C GLU A 62 9.18 8.64 17.32
N GLN A 63 10.50 8.80 17.38
CA GLN A 63 11.33 8.80 16.17
C GLN A 63 11.23 7.49 15.39
N MET A 64 11.23 6.33 16.07
CA MET A 64 11.07 5.05 15.40
C MET A 64 9.70 4.91 14.74
N LEU A 65 8.63 5.40 15.39
CA LEU A 65 7.27 5.37 14.84
C LEU A 65 7.15 6.17 13.54
N GLU A 66 7.87 7.29 13.39
CA GLU A 66 7.94 8.05 12.13
C GLU A 66 8.52 7.24 10.97
N HIS A 67 9.35 6.24 11.25
CA HIS A 67 10.00 5.40 10.24
C HIS A 67 9.17 4.15 9.88
N LEU A 68 8.01 3.91 10.49
CA LEU A 68 7.18 2.73 10.19
C LEU A 68 6.67 2.67 8.75
N GLY A 69 6.55 3.83 8.09
CA GLY A 69 6.03 3.94 6.74
C GLY A 69 4.62 3.35 6.62
N THR A 70 4.50 2.20 5.96
CA THR A 70 3.19 1.52 5.79
C THR A 70 3.03 0.25 6.64
N ALA A 71 3.98 -0.04 7.53
CA ALA A 71 3.89 -1.17 8.42
C ALA A 71 2.78 -0.95 9.45
N PHE A 72 1.91 -1.94 9.66
CA PHE A 72 0.89 -1.85 10.70
C PHE A 72 1.53 -2.07 12.08
N PRO A 73 1.50 -1.09 13.01
CA PRO A 73 2.09 -1.25 14.33
C PRO A 73 1.23 -2.17 15.20
N VAL A 74 1.88 -3.08 15.93
CA VAL A 74 1.24 -3.96 16.91
C VAL A 74 2.00 -3.84 18.22
N TYR A 75 1.36 -3.23 19.20
CA TYR A 75 1.95 -3.01 20.52
C TYR A 75 1.63 -4.18 21.45
N LEU A 76 2.66 -4.83 21.97
CA LEU A 76 2.52 -5.97 22.89
C LEU A 76 3.42 -5.79 24.10
N ASN A 77 2.90 -6.09 25.29
CA ASN A 77 3.73 -6.25 26.48
C ASN A 77 4.25 -7.69 26.52
N PHE A 78 5.55 -7.89 26.24
CA PHE A 78 6.14 -9.23 26.19
C PHE A 78 6.36 -9.87 27.57
N ALA A 79 6.25 -9.11 28.67
CA ALA A 79 6.30 -9.66 30.02
C ALA A 79 5.06 -10.51 30.35
N VAL A 80 3.91 -10.20 29.72
CA VAL A 80 2.63 -10.90 29.97
C VAL A 80 2.04 -11.57 28.72
N THR A 81 2.58 -11.28 27.54
CA THR A 81 2.06 -11.83 26.28
C THR A 81 2.67 -13.21 25.99
N GLY A 82 1.82 -14.22 25.92
CA GLY A 82 2.18 -15.56 25.43
C GLY A 82 2.28 -15.64 23.90
N MET A 83 2.91 -16.71 23.42
CA MET A 83 3.15 -16.95 21.98
C MET A 83 1.87 -17.01 21.14
N GLU A 84 0.80 -17.60 21.65
CA GLU A 84 -0.48 -17.68 20.94
C GLU A 84 -1.07 -16.30 20.66
N ARG A 85 -1.01 -15.40 21.66
CA ARG A 85 -1.49 -14.03 21.52
C ARG A 85 -0.62 -13.26 20.53
N LEU A 86 0.71 -13.37 20.61
CA LEU A 86 1.63 -12.76 19.66
C LEU A 86 1.28 -13.12 18.20
N VAL A 87 1.08 -14.41 17.93
CA VAL A 87 0.73 -14.89 16.58
C VAL A 87 -0.64 -14.37 16.14
N ARG A 88 -1.64 -14.39 17.02
CA ARG A 88 -3.00 -13.94 16.70
C ARG A 88 -3.06 -12.44 16.38
N GLU A 89 -2.41 -11.60 17.19
CA GLU A 89 -2.38 -10.16 16.96
C GLU A 89 -1.61 -9.85 15.67
N THR A 90 -0.52 -10.56 15.41
CA THR A 90 0.26 -10.40 14.16
C THR A 90 -0.57 -10.79 12.93
N ARG A 91 -1.27 -11.93 12.94
CA ARG A 91 -2.17 -12.32 11.83
C ARG A 91 -3.25 -11.28 11.59
N SER A 92 -3.84 -10.74 12.66
CA SER A 92 -4.86 -9.70 12.57
C SER A 92 -4.31 -8.42 11.93
N ALA A 93 -3.11 -8.01 12.29
CA ALA A 93 -2.42 -6.86 11.68
C ALA A 93 -2.12 -7.08 10.19
N LEU A 94 -1.63 -8.27 9.83
CA LEU A 94 -1.37 -8.62 8.43
C LEU A 94 -2.66 -8.60 7.59
N HIS A 95 -3.77 -9.11 8.13
CA HIS A 95 -5.07 -9.04 7.45
C HIS A 95 -5.56 -7.60 7.28
N ARG A 96 -5.38 -6.74 8.29
CA ARG A 96 -5.70 -5.30 8.16
C ARG A 96 -4.88 -4.65 7.06
N ARG A 97 -3.56 -4.87 7.06
CA ARG A 97 -2.67 -4.34 6.04
C ARG A 97 -3.06 -4.79 4.63
N GLN A 98 -3.39 -6.06 4.46
CA GLN A 98 -3.82 -6.60 3.17
C GLN A 98 -5.13 -5.96 2.68
N ARG A 99 -6.10 -5.74 3.59
CA ARG A 99 -7.37 -5.07 3.26
C ARG A 99 -7.14 -3.62 2.84
N GLU A 100 -6.32 -2.89 3.58
CA GLU A 100 -5.95 -1.50 3.25
C GLU A 100 -5.25 -1.41 1.91
N GLU A 101 -4.29 -2.29 1.64
CA GLU A 101 -3.58 -2.32 0.36
C GLU A 101 -4.53 -2.61 -0.81
N PHE A 102 -5.44 -3.58 -0.65
CA PHE A 102 -6.44 -3.89 -1.67
C PHE A 102 -7.39 -2.71 -1.91
N ALA A 103 -7.87 -2.07 -0.84
CA ALA A 103 -8.74 -0.91 -0.92
C ALA A 103 -8.04 0.27 -1.62
N ALA A 104 -6.80 0.55 -1.26
CA ALA A 104 -6.00 1.61 -1.88
C ALA A 104 -5.77 1.36 -3.37
N LYS A 105 -5.37 0.14 -3.76
CA LYS A 105 -5.20 -0.24 -5.18
C LYS A 105 -6.49 -0.08 -5.98
N ARG A 106 -7.62 -0.50 -5.40
CA ARG A 106 -8.94 -0.36 -6.03
C ARG A 106 -9.32 1.11 -6.20
N ALA A 107 -9.12 1.93 -5.18
CA ALA A 107 -9.41 3.36 -5.24
C ALA A 107 -8.59 4.06 -6.33
N VAL A 108 -7.29 3.77 -6.42
CA VAL A 108 -6.42 4.31 -7.48
C VAL A 108 -6.89 3.86 -8.87
N LYS A 109 -7.23 2.58 -9.04
CA LYS A 109 -7.75 2.07 -10.32
C LYS A 109 -9.03 2.79 -10.73
N GLU A 110 -9.98 2.97 -9.80
CA GLU A 110 -11.25 3.64 -10.11
C GLU A 110 -11.04 5.12 -10.42
N GLN A 111 -10.19 5.81 -9.66
CA GLN A 111 -9.86 7.21 -9.91
C GLN A 111 -9.25 7.41 -11.30
N MET A 112 -8.22 6.62 -11.64
CA MET A 112 -7.59 6.67 -12.97
C MET A 112 -8.61 6.38 -14.08
N ARG A 113 -9.51 5.41 -13.86
CA ARG A 113 -10.56 5.08 -14.83
C ARG A 113 -11.53 6.25 -15.03
N SER A 114 -11.95 6.91 -13.95
CA SER A 114 -12.83 8.08 -14.00
C SER A 114 -12.18 9.22 -14.80
N GLU A 115 -10.94 9.58 -14.46
CA GLU A 115 -10.19 10.66 -15.13
C GLU A 115 -10.01 10.38 -16.63
N MET A 116 -9.70 9.12 -17.00
CA MET A 116 -9.60 8.73 -18.40
C MET A 116 -10.94 8.80 -19.13
N CYS A 117 -12.04 8.37 -18.49
CA CYS A 117 -13.38 8.44 -19.09
C CYS A 117 -13.85 9.88 -19.29
N GLU A 118 -13.57 10.77 -18.33
CA GLU A 118 -13.87 12.20 -18.44
C GLU A 118 -13.11 12.83 -19.61
N THR A 119 -11.80 12.59 -19.67
CA THR A 119 -10.94 13.08 -20.76
C THR A 119 -11.40 12.58 -22.12
N LEU A 120 -11.70 11.28 -22.23
CA LEU A 120 -12.20 10.68 -23.48
C LEU A 120 -13.56 11.24 -23.89
N THR A 121 -14.45 11.49 -22.92
CA THR A 121 -15.75 12.10 -23.20
C THR A 121 -15.58 13.49 -23.80
N ALA A 122 -14.68 14.31 -23.23
CA ALA A 122 -14.36 15.62 -23.78
C ALA A 122 -13.73 15.55 -25.17
N MET A 123 -12.82 14.59 -25.41
CA MET A 123 -12.19 14.39 -26.73
C MET A 123 -13.21 13.98 -27.79
N LEU A 124 -14.08 13.02 -27.49
CA LEU A 124 -15.12 12.56 -28.42
C LEU A 124 -16.10 13.68 -28.76
N LEU A 125 -16.56 14.42 -27.74
CA LEU A 125 -17.42 15.59 -27.95
C LEU A 125 -16.72 16.66 -28.81
N SER A 126 -15.42 16.92 -28.57
CA SER A 126 -14.65 17.87 -29.38
C SER A 126 -14.51 17.43 -30.83
N CYS A 127 -14.33 16.13 -31.08
CA CYS A 127 -14.28 15.58 -32.44
C CYS A 127 -15.65 15.70 -33.13
N GLU A 128 -16.74 15.36 -32.43
CA GLU A 128 -18.12 15.50 -32.95
C GLU A 128 -18.43 16.97 -33.30
N LEU A 129 -18.13 17.90 -32.41
CA LEU A 129 -18.30 19.34 -32.65
C LEU A 129 -17.45 19.81 -33.84
N ALA A 130 -16.17 19.45 -33.90
CA ALA A 130 -15.28 19.85 -34.98
C ALA A 130 -15.73 19.30 -36.35
N MET A 131 -16.28 18.07 -36.41
CA MET A 131 -16.83 17.49 -37.64
C MET A 131 -18.16 18.14 -38.07
N SER A 132 -18.89 18.76 -37.14
CA SER A 132 -20.15 19.46 -37.43
C SER A 132 -19.97 20.90 -37.93
N VAL A 133 -18.75 21.44 -37.88
CA VAL A 133 -18.45 22.77 -38.42
C VAL A 133 -18.61 22.74 -39.94
N PRO A 134 -19.33 23.71 -40.55
CA PRO A 134 -19.43 23.81 -42.01
C PRO A 134 -18.07 24.02 -42.68
N ASP A 135 -17.93 23.55 -43.92
CA ASP A 135 -16.75 23.80 -44.78
C ASP A 135 -15.39 23.35 -44.21
N VAL A 136 -15.37 22.33 -43.35
CA VAL A 136 -14.13 21.72 -42.85
C VAL A 136 -13.36 21.08 -44.01
N PRO A 137 -12.07 21.43 -44.22
CA PRO A 137 -11.25 20.80 -45.25
C PRO A 137 -11.18 19.28 -45.09
N VAL A 138 -11.33 18.54 -46.20
CA VAL A 138 -11.31 17.06 -46.22
C VAL A 138 -10.13 16.45 -45.45
N PRO A 139 -8.87 16.92 -45.60
CA PRO A 139 -7.74 16.36 -44.86
C PRO A 139 -7.85 16.55 -43.33
N ALA A 140 -8.49 17.63 -42.88
CA ALA A 140 -8.73 17.87 -41.47
C ALA A 140 -9.84 16.95 -40.94
N PHE A 141 -10.92 16.77 -41.71
CA PHE A 141 -12.00 15.86 -41.37
C PHE A 141 -11.51 14.41 -41.19
N GLU A 142 -10.67 13.90 -42.09
CA GLU A 142 -10.10 12.55 -41.98
C GLU A 142 -9.25 12.37 -40.71
N LYS A 143 -8.44 13.38 -40.35
CA LYS A 143 -7.66 13.36 -39.11
C LYS A 143 -8.53 13.37 -37.86
N ILE A 144 -9.57 14.22 -37.83
CA ILE A 144 -10.51 14.28 -36.71
C ILE A 144 -11.22 12.93 -36.54
N ARG A 145 -11.65 12.32 -37.65
CA ARG A 145 -12.29 10.99 -37.65
C ARG A 145 -11.34 9.88 -37.15
N ALA A 146 -10.07 9.94 -37.51
CA ALA A 146 -9.06 8.99 -37.01
C ALA A 146 -8.89 9.12 -35.48
N ILE A 147 -8.83 10.34 -34.96
CA ILE A 147 -8.75 10.60 -33.51
C ILE A 147 -10.02 10.10 -32.79
N ASP A 148 -11.21 10.38 -33.33
CA ASP A 148 -12.49 9.87 -32.80
C ASP A 148 -12.49 8.34 -32.73
N SER A 149 -12.02 7.67 -33.79
CA SER A 149 -11.95 6.20 -33.84
C SER A 149 -11.02 5.63 -32.77
N LEU A 150 -9.82 6.22 -32.60
CA LEU A 150 -8.87 5.83 -31.57
C LEU A 150 -9.42 6.05 -30.15
N ALA A 151 -10.10 7.18 -29.93
CA ALA A 151 -10.73 7.49 -28.65
C ALA A 151 -11.86 6.51 -28.30
N ARG A 152 -12.68 6.10 -29.28
CA ARG A 152 -13.72 5.07 -29.09
C ARG A 152 -13.12 3.71 -28.78
N GLU A 153 -12.04 3.33 -29.46
CA GLU A 153 -11.33 2.08 -29.15
C GLU A 153 -10.77 2.08 -27.73
N LEU A 154 -10.13 3.18 -27.30
CA LEU A 154 -9.62 3.30 -25.94
C LEU A 154 -10.74 3.22 -24.89
N ARG A 155 -11.88 3.87 -25.14
CA ARG A 155 -13.07 3.80 -24.29
C ARG A 155 -13.59 2.37 -24.13
N LEU A 156 -13.62 1.58 -25.20
CA LEU A 156 -14.03 0.18 -25.14
C LEU A 156 -13.06 -0.64 -24.26
N ARG A 157 -11.76 -0.45 -24.42
CA ARG A 157 -10.74 -1.15 -23.60
C ARG A 157 -10.84 -0.80 -22.10
N LEU A 158 -11.29 0.40 -21.75
CA LEU A 158 -11.50 0.85 -20.37
C LEU A 158 -12.81 0.33 -19.74
N GLN A 159 -13.78 -0.12 -20.55
CA GLN A 159 -15.05 -0.66 -20.07
C GLN A 159 -15.00 -2.18 -19.85
N VAL A 160 -14.10 -2.88 -20.54
CA VAL A 160 -13.96 -4.35 -20.49
C VAL A 160 -13.05 -4.82 -19.34
N ASN A 161 -12.29 -3.92 -18.70
CA ASN A 161 -11.34 -4.20 -17.61
C ASN A 161 -11.70 -3.51 -16.29
#